data_AF-A0AAV2RXV7-F1
#
_entry.id   AF-A0AAV2RXV7-F1
#
_cell.length_a   1.000
_cell.length_b   1.000
_cell.length_c   1.000
_cell.angle_alpha   90.00
_cell.angle_beta   90.00
_cell.angle_gamma   90.00
#
_symmetry.space_group_name_H-M   'P 1'
#
loop_
_entity.id
_entity.type
_entity.pdbx_description
1 polymer ?
#
loop_
_entity_poly.entity_id
_entity_poly.type
_entity_poly.pdbx_seq_one_letter_code
_entity_poly.pdbx_strand_id
1 'polypeptide(L)'
;MKDIPKIVLFALGMPHLILSGCPDYKSLGPRTDNDKSMCACMYQDETTDINTSCGGAELQVANGETANSVPLGWNDFVSSMIVREGCTLTGYKDGNLGGKHKDFTGIHYYLSHEHDHSRFNWNDKISSYICKCLFEPVDCIPVDNWDMIFSCNNKLGDDEITCKYTESHGITVGHGFTNGHGYSETISAEIGMRYASVGGSLTTGYSWSESEEFSTTMTEGFEVDFTVPAGSHRGAYQIQGKCGDSITKTTCFEVRDMDTKMILSTTCPDLYK
;
A
#
# COMPACT_ATOMS: atom_id res chain seq x y z
N MET A 1 6.42 -20.92 61.63
CA MET A 1 5.79 -21.78 60.62
C MET A 1 5.88 -21.03 59.30
N LYS A 2 6.49 -21.63 58.28
CA LYS A 2 6.83 -20.99 57.00
C LYS A 2 5.57 -20.77 56.16
N ASP A 3 5.37 -19.54 55.70
CA ASP A 3 4.36 -19.17 54.71
C ASP A 3 4.62 -19.86 53.36
N ILE A 4 3.58 -20.47 52.81
CA ILE A 4 3.57 -21.07 51.47
C ILE A 4 3.06 -20.00 50.50
N PRO A 5 3.79 -19.65 49.42
CA PRO A 5 3.31 -18.66 48.48
C PRO A 5 2.26 -19.29 47.56
N LYS A 6 1.12 -18.61 47.41
CA LYS A 6 0.08 -18.93 46.44
C LYS A 6 0.62 -18.69 45.03
N ILE A 7 0.75 -19.76 44.26
CA ILE A 7 1.01 -19.69 42.82
C ILE A 7 -0.26 -19.16 42.16
N VAL A 8 -0.20 -17.92 41.65
CA VAL A 8 -1.21 -17.37 40.76
C VAL A 8 -0.85 -17.82 39.34
N LEU A 9 -1.61 -18.78 38.82
CA LEU A 9 -1.50 -19.24 37.45
C LEU A 9 -2.14 -18.16 36.54
N PHE A 10 -1.32 -17.36 35.86
CA PHE A 10 -1.80 -16.53 34.76
C PHE A 10 -2.12 -17.47 33.59
N ALA A 11 -3.41 -17.71 33.35
CA ALA A 11 -3.86 -18.26 32.08
C ALA A 11 -3.57 -17.21 31.00
N LEU A 12 -2.48 -17.38 30.27
CA LEU A 12 -2.27 -16.70 29.00
C LEU A 12 -3.39 -17.17 28.07
N GLY A 13 -4.39 -16.31 27.88
CA GLY A 13 -5.37 -16.48 26.82
C GLY A 13 -4.60 -16.52 25.50
N MET A 14 -4.49 -17.70 24.89
CA MET A 14 -4.13 -17.81 23.48
C MET A 14 -5.13 -16.96 22.71
N PRO A 15 -4.71 -15.93 21.96
CA PRO A 15 -5.63 -15.21 21.10
C PRO A 15 -6.28 -16.24 20.20
N HIS A 16 -7.62 -16.24 20.16
CA HIS A 16 -8.36 -17.03 19.18
C HIS A 16 -7.75 -16.73 17.81
N LEU A 17 -7.19 -17.76 17.17
CA LEU A 17 -6.88 -17.72 15.74
C LEU A 17 -8.18 -17.35 15.04
N ILE A 18 -8.30 -16.10 14.62
CA ILE A 18 -9.33 -15.70 13.68
C ILE A 18 -9.05 -16.53 12.43
N LEU A 19 -9.98 -17.41 12.07
CA LEU A 19 -9.99 -18.09 10.78
C LEU A 19 -10.17 -17.03 9.69
N SER A 20 -9.08 -16.38 9.32
CA SER A 20 -8.98 -15.66 8.05
C SER A 20 -8.25 -16.60 7.11
N GLY A 21 -8.81 -16.83 5.92
CA GLY A 21 -8.10 -17.55 4.86
C GLY A 21 -6.83 -16.82 4.43
N CYS A 22 -6.29 -17.16 3.26
CA CYS A 22 -5.14 -16.43 2.73
C CYS A 22 -5.41 -14.92 2.78
N PRO A 23 -4.52 -14.16 3.43
CA PRO A 23 -4.77 -12.74 3.58
C PRO A 23 -4.70 -12.04 2.21
N ASP A 24 -5.34 -10.87 2.10
CA ASP A 24 -5.35 -10.10 0.85
C ASP A 24 -3.89 -9.78 0.44
N TYR A 25 -3.58 -9.68 -0.85
CA TYR A 25 -2.25 -9.21 -1.30
C TYR A 25 -1.89 -7.84 -0.71
N LYS A 26 -2.89 -7.01 -0.34
CA LYS A 26 -2.71 -5.74 0.39
C LYS A 26 -2.12 -5.93 1.79
N SER A 27 -2.30 -7.11 2.39
CA SER A 27 -1.71 -7.46 3.69
C SER A 27 -0.23 -7.81 3.59
N LEU A 28 0.27 -8.13 2.38
CA LEU A 28 1.72 -8.25 2.21
C LEU A 28 2.28 -6.87 2.51
N GLY A 29 3.01 -6.75 3.61
CA GLY A 29 3.70 -5.52 3.98
C GLY A 29 4.53 -5.01 2.80
N PRO A 30 4.74 -3.69 2.67
CA PRO A 30 5.38 -3.12 1.50
C PRO A 30 6.78 -3.67 1.35
N ARG A 31 7.43 -3.99 2.48
CA ARG A 31 8.82 -4.43 2.56
C ARG A 31 8.95 -5.69 3.41
N THR A 32 9.94 -6.49 3.06
CA THR A 32 10.56 -7.51 3.92
C THR A 32 11.31 -6.84 5.07
N ASP A 33 11.69 -7.62 6.08
CA ASP A 33 12.58 -7.20 7.17
C ASP A 33 13.94 -6.63 6.68
N ASN A 34 14.34 -6.94 5.44
CA ASN A 34 15.56 -6.45 4.80
C ASN A 34 15.33 -5.23 3.91
N ASP A 35 14.22 -4.51 4.09
CA ASP A 35 13.87 -3.25 3.42
C ASP A 35 13.59 -3.35 1.91
N LYS A 36 13.57 -4.57 1.35
CA LYS A 36 13.20 -4.83 -0.04
C LYS A 36 11.70 -4.99 -0.18
N SER A 37 11.11 -4.49 -1.27
CA SER A 37 9.68 -4.67 -1.50
C SER A 37 9.28 -6.15 -1.49
N MET A 38 8.17 -6.51 -0.86
CA MET A 38 7.67 -7.89 -0.86
C MET A 38 7.17 -8.28 -2.25
N CYS A 39 7.49 -9.47 -2.73
CA CYS A 39 7.00 -10.00 -4.00
C CYS A 39 5.95 -11.09 -3.80
N ALA A 40 6.19 -11.99 -2.84
CA ALA A 40 5.26 -13.05 -2.50
C ALA A 40 5.43 -13.49 -1.04
N CYS A 41 4.46 -14.24 -0.54
CA CYS A 41 4.58 -15.01 0.70
C CYS A 41 4.14 -16.45 0.42
N MET A 42 5.01 -17.40 0.74
CA MET A 42 4.75 -18.84 0.61
C MET A 42 4.43 -19.43 1.98
N TYR A 43 3.53 -20.41 2.01
CA TYR A 43 3.03 -21.03 3.24
C TYR A 43 3.18 -22.54 3.18
N GLN A 44 3.43 -23.14 4.34
CA GLN A 44 3.61 -24.59 4.43
C GLN A 44 2.31 -25.37 4.28
N ASP A 45 1.19 -24.80 4.72
CA ASP A 45 -0.07 -25.51 4.78
C ASP A 45 -1.07 -24.97 3.76
N GLU A 46 -1.63 -25.88 2.98
CA GLU A 46 -2.95 -25.71 2.39
C GLU A 46 -3.98 -26.52 3.20
N THR A 47 -5.25 -26.11 3.13
CA THR A 47 -6.33 -26.88 3.75
C THR A 47 -7.41 -27.18 2.71
N THR A 48 -8.50 -27.86 3.07
CA THR A 48 -9.62 -28.07 2.13
C THR A 48 -10.60 -26.90 2.07
N ASP A 49 -10.49 -25.93 2.98
CA ASP A 49 -11.35 -24.74 3.04
C ASP A 49 -10.50 -23.49 2.76
N ILE A 50 -10.99 -22.65 1.84
CA ILE A 50 -10.30 -21.45 1.38
C ILE A 50 -10.11 -20.46 2.52
N ASN A 51 -11.04 -20.49 3.48
CA ASN A 51 -11.05 -19.66 4.67
C ASN A 51 -10.07 -20.13 5.75
N THR A 52 -9.38 -21.25 5.53
CA THR A 52 -8.38 -21.79 6.46
C THR A 52 -7.05 -22.11 5.79
N SER A 53 -6.89 -21.81 4.50
CA SER A 53 -5.63 -22.00 3.77
C SER A 53 -4.63 -20.88 4.05
N CYS A 54 -3.39 -21.02 3.55
CA CYS A 54 -2.25 -20.15 3.90
C CYS A 54 -1.93 -20.18 5.40
N GLY A 55 -1.83 -21.38 5.95
CA GLY A 55 -1.43 -21.62 7.34
C GLY A 55 0.01 -22.09 7.48
N GLY A 56 0.40 -22.44 8.71
CA GLY A 56 1.72 -22.98 9.01
C GLY A 56 2.80 -21.91 9.05
N ALA A 57 4.05 -22.31 8.84
CA ALA A 57 5.15 -21.35 8.73
C ALA A 57 5.03 -20.56 7.41
N GLU A 58 5.53 -19.32 7.44
CA GLU A 58 5.56 -18.41 6.29
C GLU A 58 6.98 -18.14 5.81
N LEU A 59 7.14 -18.00 4.49
CA LEU A 59 8.37 -17.61 3.83
C LEU A 59 8.10 -16.36 2.99
N GLN A 60 8.61 -15.25 3.49
CA GLN A 60 8.58 -13.97 2.80
C GLN A 60 9.60 -13.96 1.66
N VAL A 61 9.16 -13.48 0.48
CA VAL A 61 10.00 -13.44 -0.73
C VAL A 61 10.10 -12.00 -1.20
N ALA A 62 11.32 -11.48 -1.34
CA ALA A 62 11.57 -10.13 -1.82
C ALA A 62 11.41 -9.99 -3.35
N ASN A 63 11.12 -8.78 -3.80
CA ASN A 63 11.20 -8.40 -5.22
C ASN A 63 12.65 -8.52 -5.71
N GLY A 64 12.82 -9.11 -6.88
CA GLY A 64 14.11 -9.40 -7.50
C GLY A 64 14.86 -10.59 -6.87
N GLU A 65 14.25 -11.28 -5.89
CA GLU A 65 14.89 -12.42 -5.25
C GLU A 65 15.04 -13.60 -6.20
N THR A 66 16.22 -14.21 -6.17
CA THR A 66 16.55 -15.45 -6.89
C THR A 66 17.16 -16.42 -5.90
N ALA A 67 16.43 -17.49 -5.61
CA ALA A 67 16.85 -18.53 -4.68
C ALA A 67 17.15 -19.80 -5.46
N ASN A 68 18.44 -20.15 -5.60
CA ASN A 68 18.85 -21.43 -6.21
C ASN A 68 18.45 -22.65 -5.36
N SER A 69 18.09 -22.44 -4.10
CA SER A 69 17.45 -23.40 -3.23
C SER A 69 16.54 -22.62 -2.31
N VAL A 70 15.35 -23.14 -2.03
CA VAL A 70 14.56 -22.65 -0.90
C VAL A 70 15.35 -22.83 0.41
N PRO A 71 15.05 -22.03 1.45
CA PRO A 71 15.69 -22.18 2.76
C PRO A 71 15.56 -23.59 3.34
N LEU A 72 16.45 -23.94 4.28
CA LEU A 72 16.38 -25.22 4.98
C LEU A 72 15.01 -25.38 5.65
N GLY A 73 14.35 -26.52 5.41
CA GLY A 73 13.02 -26.82 5.94
C GLY A 73 11.85 -26.38 5.04
N TRP A 74 12.13 -25.77 3.88
CA TRP A 74 11.10 -25.35 2.91
C TRP A 74 11.05 -26.20 1.64
N ASN A 75 12.08 -27.01 1.39
CA ASN A 75 12.16 -27.85 0.19
C ASN A 75 11.05 -28.89 0.21
N ASP A 76 10.18 -28.84 -0.80
CA ASP A 76 8.99 -29.69 -0.88
C ASP A 76 8.02 -29.50 0.31
N PHE A 77 7.86 -28.27 0.79
CA PHE A 77 6.88 -27.93 1.85
C PHE A 77 5.92 -26.81 1.47
N VAL A 78 6.12 -26.11 0.34
CA VAL A 78 5.21 -25.03 -0.05
C VAL A 78 3.91 -25.64 -0.58
N SER A 79 2.80 -25.26 0.07
CA SER A 79 1.46 -25.80 -0.26
C SER A 79 0.45 -24.70 -0.63
N SER A 80 0.66 -23.47 -0.22
CA SER A 80 -0.15 -22.33 -0.64
C SER A 80 0.70 -21.05 -0.71
N MET A 81 0.25 -20.04 -1.43
CA MET A 81 1.01 -18.79 -1.58
C MET A 81 0.15 -17.60 -1.97
N ILE A 82 0.69 -16.41 -1.71
CA ILE A 82 0.19 -15.15 -2.23
C ILE A 82 1.31 -14.49 -3.01
N VAL A 83 1.04 -14.13 -4.26
CA VAL A 83 1.93 -13.31 -5.07
C VAL A 83 1.30 -11.92 -5.20
N ARG A 84 2.07 -10.89 -4.87
CA ARG A 84 1.64 -9.49 -4.95
C ARG A 84 1.16 -9.16 -6.36
N GLU A 85 0.12 -8.35 -6.48
CA GLU A 85 -0.39 -7.91 -7.79
C GLU A 85 0.73 -7.18 -8.57
N GLY A 86 0.84 -7.47 -9.87
CA GLY A 86 1.92 -6.95 -10.71
C GLY A 86 3.27 -7.65 -10.49
N CYS A 87 3.33 -8.70 -9.66
CA CYS A 87 4.48 -9.57 -9.51
C CYS A 87 4.22 -10.97 -10.07
N THR A 88 5.29 -11.68 -10.37
CA THR A 88 5.29 -13.07 -10.78
C THR A 88 6.35 -13.82 -9.99
N LEU A 89 5.94 -14.91 -9.35
CA LEU A 89 6.83 -15.89 -8.76
C LEU A 89 6.95 -17.07 -9.71
N THR A 90 8.15 -17.35 -10.20
CA THR A 90 8.45 -18.56 -10.97
C THR A 90 9.00 -19.61 -10.00
N GLY A 91 8.21 -20.63 -9.72
CA GLY A 91 8.62 -21.77 -8.89
C GLY A 91 9.20 -22.88 -9.75
N TYR A 92 10.30 -23.49 -9.30
CA TYR A 92 10.99 -24.58 -9.97
C TYR A 92 10.95 -25.83 -9.10
N LYS A 93 10.73 -26.98 -9.75
CA LYS A 93 10.65 -28.28 -9.09
C LYS A 93 11.97 -28.68 -8.45
N ASP A 94 13.07 -28.46 -9.16
CA ASP A 94 14.39 -28.89 -8.71
C ASP A 94 15.20 -27.69 -8.21
N GLY A 95 16.28 -27.94 -7.48
CA GLY A 95 17.25 -26.90 -7.13
C GLY A 95 17.95 -26.30 -8.35
N ASN A 96 18.63 -25.17 -8.14
CA ASN A 96 19.35 -24.39 -9.14
C ASN A 96 18.47 -23.97 -10.33
N LEU A 97 17.21 -23.61 -10.07
CA LEU A 97 16.26 -23.12 -11.08
C LEU A 97 16.03 -24.16 -12.20
N GLY A 98 16.04 -25.44 -11.80
CA GLY A 98 16.02 -26.58 -12.70
C GLY A 98 14.66 -27.29 -12.76
N GLY A 99 14.55 -28.20 -13.71
CA GLY A 99 13.38 -29.05 -13.85
C GLY A 99 12.15 -28.33 -14.39
N LYS A 100 10.97 -28.80 -13.97
CA LYS A 100 9.70 -28.15 -14.32
C LYS A 100 9.58 -26.81 -13.61
N HIS A 101 8.95 -25.84 -14.25
CA HIS A 101 8.66 -24.54 -13.67
C HIS A 101 7.22 -24.10 -13.94
N LYS A 102 6.71 -23.21 -13.09
CA LYS A 102 5.42 -22.56 -13.26
C LYS A 102 5.50 -21.12 -12.74
N ASP A 103 4.86 -20.22 -13.48
CA ASP A 103 4.63 -18.85 -13.07
C ASP A 103 3.33 -18.77 -12.26
N PHE A 104 3.43 -18.12 -11.10
CA PHE A 104 2.33 -17.89 -10.16
C PHE A 104 2.06 -16.39 -10.04
N THR A 105 0.78 -16.03 -10.01
CA THR A 105 0.30 -14.65 -9.90
C THR A 105 -0.98 -14.63 -9.07
N GLY A 106 -1.14 -13.67 -8.16
CA GLY A 106 -2.30 -13.60 -7.27
C GLY A 106 -2.26 -14.65 -6.16
N ILE A 107 -3.44 -15.01 -5.65
CA ILE A 107 -3.57 -15.92 -4.49
C ILE A 107 -3.77 -17.35 -4.98
N HIS A 108 -2.92 -18.26 -4.49
CA HIS A 108 -3.01 -19.70 -4.72
C HIS A 108 -3.29 -20.41 -3.40
N TYR A 109 -4.57 -20.66 -3.13
CA TYR A 109 -5.02 -21.30 -1.91
C TYR A 109 -4.62 -22.77 -1.82
N TYR A 110 -4.53 -23.46 -2.97
CA TYR A 110 -4.21 -24.88 -3.01
C TYR A 110 -3.25 -25.18 -4.16
N LEU A 111 -1.97 -25.38 -3.86
CA LEU A 111 -1.01 -25.84 -4.88
C LEU A 111 -1.29 -27.28 -5.30
N SER A 112 -2.08 -28.04 -4.53
CA SER A 112 -2.56 -29.35 -4.96
C SER A 112 -3.48 -29.31 -6.16
N HIS A 113 -4.13 -28.18 -6.44
CA HIS A 113 -4.97 -27.97 -7.61
C HIS A 113 -4.24 -27.26 -8.76
N GLU A 114 -3.03 -26.77 -8.50
CA GLU A 114 -2.18 -26.17 -9.50
C GLU A 114 -1.53 -27.26 -10.34
N HIS A 115 -2.04 -27.44 -11.55
CA HIS A 115 -1.56 -28.45 -12.48
C HIS A 115 -1.09 -27.88 -13.82
N ASP A 116 -0.06 -28.50 -14.38
CA ASP A 116 0.26 -28.35 -15.81
C ASP A 116 -0.56 -29.36 -16.65
N HIS A 117 -0.44 -29.29 -17.98
CA HIS A 117 -1.10 -30.24 -18.89
C HIS A 117 -0.72 -31.71 -18.68
N SER A 118 0.36 -31.99 -17.94
CA SER A 118 0.79 -33.34 -17.58
C SER A 118 0.23 -33.82 -16.23
N ARG A 119 -0.71 -33.05 -15.62
CA ARG A 119 -1.29 -33.29 -14.29
C ARG A 119 -0.24 -33.30 -13.17
N PHE A 120 0.88 -32.61 -13.38
CA PHE A 120 1.87 -32.44 -12.34
C PHE A 120 1.30 -31.55 -11.24
N ASN A 121 1.26 -32.06 -10.01
CA ASN A 121 0.80 -31.34 -8.83
C ASN A 121 1.95 -30.52 -8.24
N TRP A 122 1.74 -29.23 -7.97
CA TRP A 122 2.74 -28.31 -7.43
C TRP A 122 2.86 -28.30 -5.90
N ASN A 123 1.94 -28.93 -5.17
CA ASN A 123 2.00 -29.08 -3.72
C ASN A 123 3.29 -29.79 -3.31
N ASP A 124 4.03 -29.19 -2.39
CA ASP A 124 5.28 -29.75 -1.87
C ASP A 124 6.26 -30.07 -3.01
N LYS A 125 6.38 -29.20 -4.02
CA LYS A 125 7.32 -29.40 -5.13
C LYS A 125 8.30 -28.27 -5.38
N ILE A 126 8.09 -27.09 -4.79
CA ILE A 126 8.98 -25.96 -5.06
C ILE A 126 10.28 -26.16 -4.29
N SER A 127 11.38 -26.23 -5.04
CA SER A 127 12.75 -26.38 -4.50
C SER A 127 13.64 -25.18 -4.79
N SER A 128 13.28 -24.34 -5.77
CA SER A 128 13.96 -23.08 -6.06
C SER A 128 13.01 -22.09 -6.73
N TYR A 129 13.31 -20.78 -6.72
CA TYR A 129 12.41 -19.76 -7.27
C TYR A 129 13.10 -18.48 -7.74
N ILE A 130 12.38 -17.73 -8.56
CA ILE A 130 12.64 -16.32 -8.89
C ILE A 130 11.36 -15.54 -8.63
N CYS A 131 11.46 -14.33 -8.06
CA CYS A 131 10.31 -13.45 -7.91
C CYS A 131 10.60 -12.06 -8.48
N LYS A 132 9.73 -11.56 -9.35
CA LYS A 132 9.89 -10.26 -10.03
C LYS A 132 8.59 -9.49 -10.06
N CYS A 133 8.65 -8.21 -9.73
CA CYS A 133 7.56 -7.26 -9.90
C CYS A 133 7.79 -6.38 -11.14
N LEU A 134 6.69 -5.92 -11.76
CA LEU A 134 6.73 -5.00 -12.90
C LEU A 134 7.00 -3.54 -12.48
N PHE A 135 6.94 -3.26 -11.18
CA PHE A 135 7.24 -1.97 -10.57
C PHE A 135 8.51 -2.05 -9.73
N GLU A 136 9.23 -0.92 -9.70
CA GLU A 136 10.37 -0.73 -8.81
C GLU A 136 9.88 -0.29 -7.43
N PRO A 137 10.60 -0.62 -6.34
CA PRO A 137 10.30 -0.10 -5.01
C PRO A 137 10.20 1.42 -5.03
N VAL A 138 9.17 1.95 -4.38
CA VAL A 138 9.03 3.40 -4.20
C VAL A 138 10.11 3.89 -3.24
N ASP A 139 11.22 4.38 -3.81
CA ASP A 139 12.32 5.03 -3.08
C ASP A 139 12.23 6.55 -3.26
N CYS A 140 11.60 7.21 -2.29
CA CYS A 140 11.43 8.65 -2.26
C CYS A 140 11.52 9.13 -0.82
N ILE A 141 11.92 10.40 -0.65
CA ILE A 141 11.71 11.12 0.60
C ILE A 141 10.37 11.83 0.45
N PRO A 142 9.32 11.45 1.20
CA PRO A 142 8.03 12.12 1.11
C PRO A 142 8.18 13.56 1.60
N VAL A 143 7.63 14.49 0.84
CA VAL A 143 7.52 15.91 1.22
C VAL A 143 6.07 16.33 1.13
N ASP A 144 5.66 17.30 1.91
CA ASP A 144 4.33 17.89 1.80
C ASP A 144 4.41 19.40 1.58
N ASN A 145 3.36 19.97 1.00
CA ASN A 145 3.21 21.42 0.87
C ASN A 145 1.74 21.82 0.65
N TRP A 146 1.45 23.12 0.85
CA TRP A 146 0.24 23.76 0.35
C TRP A 146 0.40 24.12 -1.12
N ASP A 147 -0.12 23.28 -2.00
CA ASP A 147 -0.12 23.52 -3.44
C ASP A 147 -1.39 24.27 -3.86
N MET A 148 -1.24 25.31 -4.69
CA MET A 148 -2.39 26.03 -5.25
C MET A 148 -3.08 25.16 -6.29
N ILE A 149 -4.36 24.89 -6.08
CA ILE A 149 -5.18 24.06 -6.97
C ILE A 149 -6.09 24.90 -7.86
N PHE A 150 -6.46 26.10 -7.39
CA PHE A 150 -7.38 26.95 -8.13
C PHE A 150 -7.16 28.43 -7.81
N SER A 151 -7.39 29.30 -8.79
CA SER A 151 -7.23 30.75 -8.66
C SER A 151 -8.42 31.46 -9.28
N CYS A 152 -9.06 32.34 -8.50
CA CYS A 152 -10.22 33.10 -8.93
C CYS A 152 -10.01 34.60 -8.77
N ASN A 153 -9.96 35.31 -9.90
CA ASN A 153 -9.64 36.73 -9.98
C ASN A 153 -10.89 37.54 -10.30
N ASN A 154 -11.30 38.40 -9.37
CA ASN A 154 -12.40 39.34 -9.51
C ASN A 154 -11.94 40.81 -9.42
N LYS A 155 -10.68 41.10 -9.78
CA LYS A 155 -10.11 42.46 -9.67
C LYS A 155 -10.81 43.52 -10.51
N LEU A 156 -11.44 43.11 -11.61
CA LEU A 156 -12.14 43.99 -12.54
C LEU A 156 -13.67 43.83 -12.47
N GLY A 157 -14.17 42.99 -11.57
CA GLY A 157 -15.61 42.82 -11.39
C GLY A 157 -16.20 43.94 -10.56
N ASP A 158 -17.42 44.30 -10.91
CA ASP A 158 -18.21 45.29 -10.18
C ASP A 158 -19.03 44.65 -9.04
N ASP A 159 -19.29 43.35 -9.14
CA ASP A 159 -20.05 42.56 -8.17
C ASP A 159 -19.21 41.40 -7.61
N GLU A 160 -19.64 40.87 -6.47
CA GLU A 160 -19.08 39.66 -5.88
C GLU A 160 -19.41 38.41 -6.72
N ILE A 161 -18.44 37.50 -6.87
CA ILE A 161 -18.60 36.23 -7.59
C ILE A 161 -18.36 35.04 -6.69
N THR A 162 -19.05 33.92 -6.95
CA THR A 162 -18.77 32.63 -6.31
C THR A 162 -17.96 31.76 -7.25
N CYS A 163 -16.82 31.27 -6.78
CA CYS A 163 -15.99 30.36 -7.54
C CYS A 163 -16.07 28.97 -6.93
N LYS A 164 -16.21 27.97 -7.79
CA LYS A 164 -16.38 26.56 -7.43
C LYS A 164 -15.30 25.74 -8.09
N TYR A 165 -14.69 24.85 -7.32
CA TYR A 165 -13.68 23.93 -7.79
C TYR A 165 -14.00 22.53 -7.27
N THR A 166 -13.98 21.56 -8.17
CA THR A 166 -14.17 20.15 -7.83
C THR A 166 -12.88 19.42 -8.13
N GLU A 167 -12.30 18.79 -7.12
CA GLU A 167 -11.05 18.05 -7.25
C GLU A 167 -11.14 16.74 -6.50
N SER A 168 -10.44 15.72 -6.99
CA SER A 168 -10.34 14.44 -6.31
C SER A 168 -9.30 14.49 -5.19
N HIS A 169 -9.55 13.72 -4.13
CA HIS A 169 -8.54 13.33 -3.14
C HIS A 169 -8.03 11.91 -3.46
N GLY A 170 -6.89 11.49 -2.90
CA GLY A 170 -6.28 10.18 -3.17
C GLY A 170 -4.90 10.25 -3.82
N ILE A 171 -4.43 9.14 -4.38
CA ILE A 171 -3.05 9.02 -4.90
C ILE A 171 -3.04 9.01 -6.43
N THR A 172 -2.29 9.94 -7.01
CA THR A 172 -1.87 9.89 -8.40
C THR A 172 -0.48 9.28 -8.46
N VAL A 173 -0.36 8.08 -9.04
CA VAL A 173 0.92 7.39 -9.21
C VAL A 173 1.65 7.94 -10.44
N GLY A 174 2.89 8.35 -10.25
CA GLY A 174 3.74 8.84 -11.32
C GLY A 174 4.21 7.76 -12.29
N HIS A 175 4.61 8.18 -13.48
CA HIS A 175 5.10 7.29 -14.54
C HIS A 175 6.40 6.56 -14.15
N GLY A 176 7.23 7.15 -13.29
CA GLY A 176 8.50 6.57 -12.85
C GLY A 176 8.36 5.26 -12.09
N PHE A 177 7.21 5.03 -11.44
CA PHE A 177 6.97 3.83 -10.62
C PHE A 177 6.29 2.70 -11.38
N THR A 178 5.54 3.02 -12.43
CA THR A 178 4.72 2.03 -13.15
C THR A 178 5.44 1.38 -14.34
N ASN A 179 6.58 1.90 -14.77
CA ASN A 179 7.24 1.51 -16.04
C ASN A 179 6.27 1.52 -17.25
N GLY A 180 5.18 2.30 -17.18
CA GLY A 180 4.14 2.32 -18.22
C GLY A 180 3.10 1.20 -18.14
N HIS A 181 3.13 0.34 -17.11
CA HIS A 181 2.11 -0.67 -16.86
C HIS A 181 0.90 -0.09 -16.09
N GLY A 182 -0.26 -0.74 -16.25
CA GLY A 182 -1.52 -0.30 -15.67
C GLY A 182 -1.48 -0.20 -14.14
N TYR A 183 -2.18 0.81 -13.63
CA TYR A 183 -2.31 1.20 -12.23
C TYR A 183 -2.61 0.01 -11.31
N SER A 184 -1.63 -0.42 -10.51
CA SER A 184 -1.86 -1.40 -9.45
C SER A 184 -2.15 -0.69 -8.14
N GLU A 185 -3.23 -1.06 -7.47
CA GLU A 185 -3.59 -0.58 -6.11
C GLU A 185 -2.42 -0.77 -5.13
N THR A 186 -1.55 -1.73 -5.42
CA THR A 186 -0.30 -2.04 -4.73
C THR A 186 0.68 -0.86 -4.68
N ILE A 187 0.88 -0.13 -5.79
CA ILE A 187 1.84 0.99 -5.81
C ILE A 187 1.29 2.15 -4.95
N SER A 188 -0.02 2.37 -4.98
CA SER A 188 -0.65 3.34 -4.09
C SER A 188 -0.54 2.96 -2.63
N ALA A 189 -0.70 1.68 -2.28
CA ALA A 189 -0.48 1.21 -0.92
C ALA A 189 0.97 1.44 -0.46
N GLU A 190 1.97 1.19 -1.33
CA GLU A 190 3.38 1.49 -1.02
C GLU A 190 3.64 2.98 -0.79
N ILE A 191 3.05 3.86 -1.63
CA ILE A 191 3.14 5.32 -1.45
C ILE A 191 2.43 5.74 -0.16
N GLY A 192 1.24 5.23 0.12
CA GLY A 192 0.46 5.51 1.32
C GLY A 192 1.23 5.16 2.59
N MET A 193 1.86 3.98 2.65
CA MET A 193 2.66 3.57 3.81
C MET A 193 3.94 4.40 3.99
N ARG A 194 4.53 4.95 2.92
CA ARG A 194 5.66 5.88 3.06
C ARG A 194 5.26 7.11 3.86
N TYR A 195 4.13 7.72 3.53
CA TYR A 195 3.60 8.86 4.26
C TYR A 195 3.27 8.51 5.71
N ALA A 196 2.61 7.38 5.94
CA ALA A 196 2.26 6.91 7.28
C ALA A 196 3.51 6.67 8.15
N SER A 197 4.58 6.11 7.58
CA SER A 197 5.84 5.84 8.28
C SER A 197 6.58 7.11 8.76
N VAL A 198 6.37 8.25 8.10
CA VAL A 198 6.93 9.53 8.55
C VAL A 198 6.12 10.10 9.72
N GLY A 199 4.90 9.61 9.95
CA GLY A 199 4.10 9.82 11.16
C GLY A 199 3.59 11.26 11.39
N GLY A 200 4.15 12.24 10.69
CA GLY A 200 3.77 13.64 10.81
C GLY A 200 4.32 14.47 9.64
N SER A 201 3.68 15.61 9.42
CA SER A 201 4.06 16.57 8.40
C SER A 201 5.47 17.16 8.61
N LEU A 202 6.19 17.36 7.51
CA LEU A 202 7.45 18.09 7.51
C LEU A 202 7.24 19.62 7.43
N THR A 203 6.12 20.10 6.87
CA THR A 203 5.89 21.54 6.64
C THR A 203 4.46 22.07 6.86
N THR A 204 3.43 21.26 6.68
CA THR A 204 2.01 21.64 6.70
C THR A 204 1.29 21.43 8.04
N GLY A 205 1.83 20.59 8.92
CA GLY A 205 1.19 20.16 10.18
C GLY A 205 0.16 19.04 10.03
N TYR A 206 -0.05 18.49 8.82
CA TYR A 206 -0.96 17.38 8.56
C TYR A 206 -0.45 16.04 9.14
N SER A 207 -1.34 15.26 9.75
CA SER A 207 -1.00 13.89 10.15
C SER A 207 -1.17 12.95 8.97
N TRP A 208 -0.07 12.39 8.50
CA TRP A 208 -0.05 11.43 7.41
C TRP A 208 -0.30 10.00 7.87
N SER A 209 -0.59 9.74 9.15
CA SER A 209 -0.75 8.37 9.67
C SER A 209 -1.91 7.59 9.02
N GLU A 210 -2.93 8.29 8.52
CA GLU A 210 -4.11 7.68 7.88
C GLU A 210 -3.92 7.48 6.36
N SER A 211 -2.73 7.78 5.81
CA SER A 211 -2.51 7.75 4.37
C SER A 211 -2.49 6.36 3.74
N GLU A 212 -2.49 5.31 4.56
CA GLU A 212 -2.63 3.92 4.12
C GLU A 212 -4.02 3.64 3.50
N GLU A 213 -5.02 4.47 3.82
CA GLU A 213 -6.37 4.35 3.28
C GLU A 213 -6.57 5.04 1.92
N PHE A 214 -5.61 5.85 1.47
CA PHE A 214 -5.73 6.51 0.17
C PHE A 214 -5.60 5.50 -0.98
N SER A 215 -6.64 5.36 -1.78
CA SER A 215 -6.61 4.54 -3.00
C SER A 215 -6.35 5.39 -4.25
N THR A 216 -5.92 4.74 -5.35
CA THR A 216 -5.96 5.30 -6.71
C THR A 216 -7.38 5.63 -7.17
N THR A 217 -8.39 5.04 -6.52
CA THR A 217 -9.80 5.05 -6.95
C THR A 217 -10.66 6.06 -6.22
N MET A 218 -10.09 6.92 -5.37
CA MET A 218 -10.85 8.01 -4.74
C MET A 218 -11.29 9.05 -5.78
N THR A 219 -12.45 8.78 -6.37
CA THR A 219 -13.16 9.57 -7.38
C THR A 219 -14.25 10.47 -6.80
N GLU A 220 -14.40 10.55 -5.48
CA GLU A 220 -15.28 11.56 -4.89
C GLU A 220 -14.60 12.92 -5.00
N GLY A 221 -15.12 13.75 -5.91
CA GLY A 221 -14.73 15.14 -6.02
C GLY A 221 -15.28 15.88 -4.81
N PHE A 222 -14.41 16.50 -4.01
CA PHE A 222 -14.87 17.48 -3.02
C PHE A 222 -15.09 18.81 -3.74
N GLU A 223 -16.17 19.50 -3.39
CA GLU A 223 -16.43 20.84 -3.91
C GLU A 223 -15.90 21.88 -2.92
N VAL A 224 -14.98 22.72 -3.37
CA VAL A 224 -14.58 23.93 -2.66
C VAL A 224 -15.29 25.10 -3.31
N ASP A 225 -16.18 25.71 -2.56
CA ASP A 225 -16.83 26.96 -2.94
C ASP A 225 -16.36 28.11 -2.05
N PHE A 226 -16.02 29.22 -2.69
CA PHE A 226 -15.69 30.44 -1.96
C PHE A 226 -16.06 31.67 -2.78
N THR A 227 -16.43 32.69 -2.04
CA THR A 227 -16.84 33.96 -2.62
C THR A 227 -15.65 34.89 -2.80
N VAL A 228 -15.63 35.68 -3.87
CA VAL A 228 -14.56 36.62 -4.22
C VAL A 228 -15.17 38.00 -4.45
N PRO A 229 -14.96 38.95 -3.51
CA PRO A 229 -15.49 40.30 -3.65
C PRO A 229 -14.93 41.01 -4.88
N ALA A 230 -15.69 41.99 -5.39
CA ALA A 230 -15.22 42.93 -6.40
C ALA A 230 -13.86 43.54 -6.00
N GLY A 231 -12.95 43.67 -6.96
CA GLY A 231 -11.59 44.19 -6.72
C GLY A 231 -10.60 43.19 -6.09
N SER A 232 -10.98 41.94 -5.86
CA SER A 232 -10.17 40.96 -5.12
C SER A 232 -9.63 39.83 -6.01
N HIS A 233 -8.58 39.14 -5.55
CA HIS A 233 -8.08 37.90 -6.15
C HIS A 233 -7.82 36.88 -5.05
N ARG A 234 -8.46 35.70 -5.13
CA ARG A 234 -8.32 34.62 -4.15
C ARG A 234 -7.84 33.34 -4.81
N GLY A 235 -7.12 32.53 -4.05
CA GLY A 235 -6.66 31.21 -4.48
C GLY A 235 -7.02 30.15 -3.46
N ALA A 236 -7.41 28.97 -3.93
CA ALA A 236 -7.58 27.79 -3.11
C ALA A 236 -6.30 26.93 -3.17
N TYR A 237 -5.89 26.45 -2.01
CA TYR A 237 -4.72 25.61 -1.81
C TYR A 237 -5.14 24.30 -1.15
N GLN A 238 -4.43 23.23 -1.45
CA GLN A 238 -4.63 21.90 -0.89
C GLN A 238 -3.31 21.38 -0.34
N ILE A 239 -3.36 20.65 0.77
CA ILE A 239 -2.19 19.89 1.23
C ILE A 239 -1.97 18.72 0.29
N GLN A 240 -0.81 18.70 -0.36
CA GLN A 240 -0.37 17.60 -1.21
C GLN A 240 0.95 17.03 -0.71
N GLY A 241 1.02 15.70 -0.66
CA GLY A 241 2.25 14.95 -0.46
C GLY A 241 2.86 14.63 -1.83
N LYS A 242 4.17 14.84 -2.00
CA LYS A 242 4.93 14.41 -3.19
C LYS A 242 6.01 13.39 -2.84
N CYS A 243 6.03 12.29 -3.60
CA CYS A 243 6.95 11.18 -3.47
C CYS A 243 7.41 10.76 -4.87
N GLY A 244 8.61 11.20 -5.27
CA GLY A 244 9.01 11.13 -6.68
C GLY A 244 8.08 11.98 -7.55
N ASP A 245 7.53 11.38 -8.61
CA ASP A 245 6.50 11.97 -9.47
C ASP A 245 5.07 11.59 -9.06
N SER A 246 4.89 10.88 -7.94
CA SER A 246 3.59 10.57 -7.37
C SER A 246 3.09 11.67 -6.43
N ILE A 247 1.79 11.92 -6.46
CA ILE A 247 1.12 12.98 -5.67
C ILE A 247 -0.02 12.36 -4.86
N THR A 248 0.01 12.54 -3.55
CA THR A 248 -1.08 12.23 -2.63
C THR A 248 -1.83 13.51 -2.30
N LYS A 249 -3.13 13.57 -2.62
CA LYS A 249 -3.99 14.72 -2.38
C LYS A 249 -4.88 14.48 -1.17
N THR A 250 -4.84 15.39 -0.21
CA THR A 250 -5.66 15.31 1.02
C THR A 250 -7.02 15.98 0.84
N THR A 251 -7.87 15.91 1.87
CA THR A 251 -9.10 16.69 2.00
C THR A 251 -8.90 18.02 2.72
N CYS A 252 -7.65 18.47 2.88
CA CYS A 252 -7.32 19.70 3.60
C CYS A 252 -7.10 20.86 2.65
N PHE A 253 -7.89 21.93 2.83
CA PHE A 253 -7.90 23.11 1.97
C PHE A 253 -7.79 24.39 2.76
N GLU A 254 -7.32 25.42 2.08
CA GLU A 254 -7.44 26.80 2.57
C GLU A 254 -7.65 27.75 1.40
N VAL A 255 -8.30 28.88 1.69
CA VAL A 255 -8.44 29.97 0.74
C VAL A 255 -7.55 31.11 1.21
N ARG A 256 -6.74 31.64 0.30
CA ARG A 256 -5.87 32.78 0.56
C ARG A 256 -6.21 33.95 -0.34
N ASP A 257 -6.06 35.14 0.20
CA ASP A 257 -5.98 36.34 -0.61
C ASP A 257 -4.65 36.35 -1.38
N MET A 258 -4.70 36.55 -2.69
CA MET A 258 -3.55 36.38 -3.56
C MET A 258 -2.59 37.56 -3.53
N ASP A 259 -3.05 38.73 -3.12
CA ASP A 259 -2.25 39.94 -3.04
C ASP A 259 -1.55 40.06 -1.68
N THR A 260 -2.31 39.84 -0.61
CA THR A 260 -1.82 39.96 0.78
C THR A 260 -1.25 38.66 1.34
N LYS A 261 -1.54 37.52 0.71
CA LYS A 261 -1.21 36.16 1.19
C LYS A 261 -1.90 35.77 2.50
N MET A 262 -2.89 36.55 2.94
CA MET A 262 -3.64 36.25 4.16
C MET A 262 -4.52 35.01 3.97
N ILE A 263 -4.49 34.10 4.93
CA ILE A 263 -5.41 32.94 4.99
C ILE A 263 -6.79 33.45 5.40
N LEU A 264 -7.79 33.17 4.58
CA LEU A 264 -9.17 33.62 4.74
C LEU A 264 -10.06 32.54 5.35
N SER A 265 -9.80 31.28 5.00
CA SER A 265 -10.48 30.11 5.56
C SER A 265 -9.57 28.89 5.45
N THR A 266 -9.77 27.94 6.36
CA THR A 266 -9.10 26.64 6.35
C THR A 266 -10.12 25.56 6.70
N THR A 267 -10.16 24.49 5.91
CA THR A 267 -10.99 23.31 6.10
C THR A 267 -10.07 22.10 6.12
N CYS A 268 -9.78 21.56 7.29
CA CYS A 268 -8.92 20.38 7.42
C CYS A 268 -9.28 19.63 8.71
N PRO A 269 -9.96 18.48 8.61
CA PRO A 269 -10.41 17.72 9.78
C PRO A 269 -9.25 17.14 10.62
N ASP A 270 -8.08 16.96 10.02
CA ASP A 270 -6.96 16.18 10.57
C ASP A 270 -5.71 17.03 10.87
N LEU A 271 -5.84 18.35 10.84
CA LEU A 271 -4.81 19.25 11.38
C LEU A 271 -4.79 19.07 12.91
N TYR A 272 -3.61 18.72 13.47
CA TYR A 272 -3.32 18.62 14.91
C TYR A 272 -3.93 17.44 15.69
N LYS A 273 -4.26 16.32 15.03
CA LYS A 273 -4.51 15.04 15.72
C LYS A 273 -3.20 14.33 16.05
#